data_AF-A0AAW6T3G8-F1
#
_entry.id   AF-A0AAW6T3G8-F1
#
_cell.length_a   1.000
_cell.length_b   1.000
_cell.length_c   1.000
_cell.angle_alpha   90.00
_cell.angle_beta   90.00
_cell.angle_gamma   90.00
#
_symmetry.space_group_name_H-M   'P 1'
#
loop_
_entity.id
_entity.type
_entity.pdbx_description
1 polymer ?
#
loop_
_entity_poly.entity_id
_entity_poly.type
_entity_poly.pdbx_seq_one_letter_code
_entity_poly.pdbx_strand_id
1 'polypeptide(L)' 'MLYLGLNELKPGVRLSNISHAIQTFVENHGFSIVREYAGHGIGQELHEDPLLPHYGPPTIGTRVKVV' A
#
# COMPACT_ATOMS: atom_id res chain seq x y z
N MET A 1 -7.69 -7.36 5.08
CA MET A 1 -6.84 -6.23 4.65
C MET A 1 -5.90 -6.55 3.49
N LEU A 2 -5.07 -7.61 3.54
CA LEU A 2 -4.10 -7.90 2.46
C LEU A 2 -4.74 -7.99 1.07
N TYR A 3 -5.69 -8.90 0.87
CA TYR A 3 -6.36 -9.06 -0.42
C TYR A 3 -7.15 -7.83 -0.87
N LEU A 4 -7.64 -7.01 0.07
CA LEU A 4 -8.29 -5.74 -0.26
C LEU A 4 -7.29 -4.74 -0.86
N GLY A 5 -6.10 -4.63 -0.26
CA GLY A 5 -5.02 -3.84 -0.83
C GLY A 5 -4.57 -4.36 -2.20
N LEU A 6 -4.45 -5.68 -2.38
CA LEU A 6 -4.07 -6.27 -3.67
C LEU A 6 -5.10 -5.99 -4.78
N ASN A 7 -6.39 -5.89 -4.46
CA ASN A 7 -7.42 -5.55 -5.44
C ASN A 7 -7.30 -4.12 -6.01
N GLU A 8 -6.58 -3.23 -5.32
CA GLU A 8 -6.29 -1.88 -5.79
C GLU A 8 -5.18 -1.86 -6.86
N LEU A 9 -4.38 -2.92 -7.00
CA LEU A 9 -3.28 -2.98 -7.95
C LEU A 9 -3.78 -3.13 -9.40
N LYS A 10 -3.62 -2.05 -10.17
CA LYS A 10 -3.95 -1.98 -11.60
C LYS A 10 -2.95 -1.08 -12.33
N PRO A 11 -2.73 -1.26 -13.64
CA PRO A 11 -1.89 -0.35 -14.43
C PRO A 11 -2.27 1.12 -14.24
N GLY A 12 -1.29 1.98 -13.97
CA GLY A 12 -1.45 3.44 -13.90
C GLY A 12 -2.06 3.99 -12.61
N VAL A 13 -2.57 3.14 -11.70
CA VAL A 13 -3.05 3.57 -10.37
C VAL A 13 -1.87 3.91 -9.46
N ARG A 14 -2.13 4.58 -8.34
CA ARG A 14 -1.09 4.94 -7.37
C ARG A 14 -1.05 3.93 -6.22
N LEU A 15 0.16 3.57 -5.80
CA LEU A 15 0.38 2.58 -4.75
C LEU A 15 -0.29 2.95 -3.42
N SER A 16 -0.44 4.24 -3.12
CA SER A 16 -1.08 4.68 -1.87
C SER A 16 -2.57 4.32 -1.78
N ASN A 17 -3.21 3.90 -2.88
CA ASN A 17 -4.56 3.34 -2.84
C ASN A 17 -4.61 2.05 -2.00
N ILE A 18 -3.54 1.25 -2.03
CA ILE A 18 -3.38 0.05 -1.21
C ILE A 18 -3.40 0.44 0.28
N SER A 19 -2.59 1.44 0.64
CA SER A 19 -2.49 1.98 2.00
C SER A 19 -3.84 2.47 2.51
N HIS A 20 -4.55 3.25 1.68
CA HIS A 20 -5.86 3.77 2.01
C HIS A 20 -6.90 2.66 2.20
N ALA A 21 -6.97 1.70 1.29
CA ALA A 21 -7.91 0.58 1.37
C ALA A 21 -7.69 -0.29 2.62
N ILE A 22 -6.43 -0.54 2.98
CA ILE A 22 -6.10 -1.25 4.22
C ILE A 22 -6.59 -0.45 5.43
N GLN A 23 -6.24 0.84 5.52
CA GLN A 23 -6.60 1.67 6.66
C GLN A 23 -8.10 1.79 6.86
N THR A 24 -8.83 2.15 5.81
CA THR A 24 -10.30 2.29 5.87
C THR A 24 -10.96 0.99 6.29
N PHE A 25 -10.47 -0.16 5.82
CA PHE A 25 -11.03 -1.44 6.22
C PHE A 25 -10.81 -1.72 7.71
N VAL A 26 -9.57 -1.63 8.20
CA VAL A 26 -9.27 -2.05 9.57
C VAL A 26 -9.85 -1.11 10.62
N GLU A 27 -9.82 0.21 10.37
CA GLU A 27 -10.39 1.21 11.29
C GLU A 27 -11.92 1.05 11.39
N ASN A 28 -12.61 0.75 10.29
CA ASN A 28 -14.05 0.48 10.29
C ASN A 28 -14.44 -0.81 11.04
N HIS A 29 -13.48 -1.71 11.30
CA HIS A 29 -13.69 -2.93 12.08
C HIS A 29 -13.13 -2.82 13.51
N GLY A 30 -12.74 -1.61 13.95
CA GLY A 30 -12.25 -1.37 15.32
C GLY A 30 -10.82 -1.86 15.57
N PHE A 31 -10.06 -2.16 14.52
CA PHE A 31 -8.64 -2.53 14.63
C PHE A 31 -7.73 -1.31 14.42
N SER A 32 -6.47 -1.43 14.86
CA SER A 32 -5.42 -0.43 14.67
C SER A 32 -4.35 -0.92 13.67
N ILE A 33 -3.50 0.00 13.22
CA ILE A 33 -2.42 -0.24 12.26
C ILE A 33 -1.08 -0.03 12.96
N VAL A 34 -0.17 -0.97 12.80
CA VAL A 34 1.24 -0.81 13.20
C VAL A 34 1.90 0.21 12.28
N ARG A 35 2.55 1.23 12.84
CA ARG A 35 3.09 2.38 12.08
C ARG A 35 4.61 2.32 11.89
N GLU A 36 5.26 1.45 12.63
CA GLU A 36 6.71 1.25 12.67
C GLU A 36 7.21 0.40 11.49
N TYR A 37 6.31 -0.32 10.82
CA TYR A 37 6.63 -1.17 9.66
C TYR A 37 5.80 -0.81 8.43
N ALA A 38 6.44 -0.93 7.27
CA ALA A 38 5.87 -0.69 5.96
C ALA A 38 6.24 -1.84 5.01
N GLY A 39 5.49 -1.98 3.92
CA GLY A 39 5.96 -2.75 2.78
C GLY A 39 7.11 -2.03 2.07
N HIS A 40 7.82 -2.75 1.20
CA HIS A 40 8.92 -2.23 0.39
C HIS A 40 8.88 -2.88 -1.00
N GLY A 41 9.62 -2.29 -1.95
CA GLY A 41 9.94 -2.94 -3.21
C GLY A 41 10.90 -4.12 -3.00
N ILE A 42 10.85 -5.10 -3.90
CA ILE A 42 11.71 -6.28 -3.90
C ILE A 42 12.15 -6.54 -5.34
N GLY A 43 13.45 -6.75 -5.55
CA GLY A 43 14.02 -6.86 -6.89
C GLY A 43 15.47 -7.28 -6.85
N GLN A 44 16.38 -6.32 -7.06
CA GLN A 44 17.81 -6.57 -6.96
C GLN A 44 18.27 -6.61 -5.51
N GLU A 45 17.69 -5.74 -4.67
CA GLU A 45 17.94 -5.70 -3.24
C GLU A 45 16.76 -6.29 -2.46
N LEU A 46 17.05 -6.81 -1.26
CA LEU A 46 16.03 -7.40 -0.39
C LEU A 46 14.95 -6.38 -0.02
N HIS A 47 15.35 -5.14 0.27
CA HIS A 47 14.47 -4.00 0.48
C HIS A 47 14.90 -2.87 -0.45
N GLU A 48 14.02 -2.47 -1.36
CA GLU A 48 14.22 -1.32 -2.25
C GLU A 48 12.99 -0.41 -2.25
N ASP A 49 13.13 0.79 -2.80
CA ASP A 49 11.99 1.69 -2.97
C ASP A 49 10.90 1.06 -3.87
N PRO A 50 9.63 1.42 -3.65
CA PRO A 50 9.13 2.39 -2.68
C PRO A 50 8.77 1.77 -1.32
N LEU A 51 8.97 2.52 -0.24
CA LEU A 51 8.30 2.25 1.03
C LEU A 51 6.79 2.45 0.89
N LEU A 52 6.01 1.49 1.38
CA LEU A 52 4.55 1.49 1.31
C LEU A 52 3.94 1.31 2.72
N PRO A 53 3.62 2.40 3.43
CA PRO A 53 2.89 2.33 4.68
C PRO A 53 1.53 1.67 4.49
N HIS A 54 1.00 1.03 5.54
CA HIS A 54 -0.33 0.43 5.52
C HIS A 54 -1.46 1.44 5.85
N TYR A 55 -1.16 2.73 5.75
CA TYR A 55 -2.06 3.84 6.07
C TYR A 55 -1.75 5.07 5.20
N GLY A 56 -2.70 6.00 5.10
CA GLY A 56 -2.54 7.29 4.44
C GLY A 56 -3.62 7.60 3.41
N PRO A 57 -3.56 8.80 2.80
CA PRO A 57 -4.51 9.23 1.80
C PRO A 57 -4.32 8.46 0.46
N PRO A 58 -5.39 8.25 -0.30
CA PRO A 58 -5.30 7.62 -1.61
C PRO A 58 -4.70 8.61 -2.63
N THR A 59 -4.34 8.09 -3.81
CA THR A 59 -3.94 8.88 -4.98
C THR A 59 -2.69 9.77 -4.83
N ILE A 60 -1.75 9.40 -3.97
CA ILE A 60 -0.44 10.07 -3.84
C ILE A 60 0.73 9.15 -4.23
N GLY A 61 1.90 9.75 -4.50
CA GLY A 61 3.13 8.99 -4.75
C GLY A 61 3.15 8.19 -6.04
N THR A 62 3.94 7.11 -6.05
CA THR A 62 4.31 6.33 -7.24
C THR A 62 3.13 5.67 -7.94
N ARG A 63 3.13 5.72 -9.28
CA ARG A 63 2.19 4.98 -10.12
C ARG A 63 2.72 3.60 -10.45
N VAL A 64 1.84 2.62 -10.45
CA VAL A 64 2.11 1.26 -10.94
C VAL A 64 2.38 1.35 -12.44
N LYS A 65 3.57 0.89 -12.83
CA LYS A 65 3.95 0.73 -14.24
C LYS A 65 3.68 -0.70 -14.67
N VAL A 66 3.31 -0.88 -15.92
CA VAL A 66 3.41 -2.18 -16.59
C VAL A 66 4.63 -2.06 -17.48
N VAL A 67 5.60 -2.94 -17.27
CA VAL A 67 6.77 -3.09 -18.14
C VAL A 67 6.44 -4.05 -19.28
#